data_AF-A0A3A5VZW1-F1
#
_entry.id   AF-A0A3A5VZW1-F1
#
_cell.length_a   1.000
_cell.length_b   1.000
_cell.length_c   1.000
_cell.angle_alpha   90.00
_cell.angle_beta   90.00
_cell.angle_gamma   90.00
#
_symmetry.space_group_name_H-M   'P 1'
#
loop_
_entity.id
_entity.type
_entity.pdbx_description
1 polymer ?
#
loop_
_entity_poly.entity_id
_entity_poly.type
_entity_poly.pdbx_seq_one_letter_code
_entity_poly.pdbx_strand_id
1 'polypeptide(L)' 'MSSNVRPPKDDEEKIKAQIAILQGKAKPLKEVVADLLGEEPEQALVDAVENNLLLAQEQGESIDLSAILKSIQSMSDKWA' A
#
# COMPACT_ATOMS: atom_id res chain seq x y z
N MET A 1 13.97 -6.02 -10.01
CA MET A 1 13.42 -6.59 -8.76
C MET A 1 12.72 -7.89 -9.11
N SER A 2 13.29 -9.05 -8.77
CA SER A 2 12.58 -10.33 -8.94
C SER A 2 11.53 -10.40 -7.85
N SER A 3 10.25 -10.44 -8.23
CA SER A 3 9.17 -10.70 -7.28
C SER A 3 9.48 -12.02 -6.56
N ASN A 4 9.63 -11.99 -5.23
CA ASN A 4 9.82 -13.19 -4.40
C ASN A 4 8.54 -14.06 -4.32
N VAL A 5 7.54 -13.78 -5.15
CA VAL A 5 6.29 -14.52 -5.22
C VAL A 5 6.48 -15.73 -6.12
N ARG A 6 6.46 -16.92 -5.53
CA ARG A 6 6.46 -18.17 -6.30
C ARG A 6 5.12 -18.32 -7.04
N PRO A 7 5.11 -18.89 -8.24
CA PRO A 7 3.86 -19.19 -8.93
C PRO A 7 3.01 -20.19 -8.12
N PRO A 8 1.67 -20.11 -8.21
CA PRO A 8 0.77 -21.07 -7.58
C PRO A 8 1.07 -22.49 -8.06
N LYS A 9 1.04 -23.47 -7.13
CA LYS A 9 1.32 -24.88 -7.44
C LYS A 9 0.12 -25.62 -8.04
N ASP A 10 -1.10 -25.14 -7.76
CA ASP A 10 -2.37 -25.75 -8.16
C ASP A 10 -3.46 -24.68 -8.34
N ASP A 11 -4.60 -25.11 -8.90
CA ASP A 11 -5.74 -24.23 -9.18
C ASP A 11 -6.38 -23.66 -7.91
N GLU A 12 -6.33 -24.38 -6.78
CA GLU A 12 -6.80 -23.86 -5.50
C GLU A 12 -5.92 -22.72 -4.99
N GLU A 13 -4.59 -22.85 -5.06
CA GLU A 13 -3.63 -21.82 -4.70
C GLU A 13 -3.77 -20.61 -5.63
N LYS A 14 -4.07 -20.84 -6.91
CA LYS A 14 -4.36 -19.77 -7.88
C LYS A 14 -5.61 -18.98 -7.51
N ILE A 15 -6.71 -19.66 -7.15
CA ILE A 15 -7.94 -19.00 -6.69
C ILE A 15 -7.69 -18.23 -5.40
N LYS A 16 -6.97 -18.81 -4.43
CA LYS A 16 -6.61 -18.14 -3.17
C LYS A 16 -5.75 -16.90 -3.40
N ALA A 17 -4.76 -16.99 -4.30
CA ALA A 17 -3.93 -15.84 -4.68
C ALA A 17 -4.75 -14.74 -5.35
N GLN A 18 -5.68 -15.08 -6.24
CA GLN A 18 -6.59 -14.11 -6.86
C GLN A 18 -7.51 -13.44 -5.84
N ILE A 19 -8.09 -14.21 -4.92
CA ILE A 19 -8.90 -13.67 -3.82
C ILE A 19 -8.05 -12.73 -2.95
N ALA A 20 -6.80 -13.10 -2.64
CA ALA A 20 -5.90 -12.24 -1.88
C ALA A 20 -5.60 -10.93 -2.61
N ILE A 21 -5.35 -10.96 -3.92
CA ILE A 21 -5.17 -9.76 -4.76
C ILE A 21 -6.42 -8.88 -4.73
N LEU A 22 -7.59 -9.47 -4.97
CA LEU A 22 -8.87 -8.76 -4.97
C LEU A 22 -9.21 -8.17 -3.59
N GLN A 23 -8.77 -8.82 -2.51
CA GLN A 23 -8.93 -8.34 -1.13
C GLN A 23 -7.81 -7.37 -0.70
N GLY A 24 -6.86 -7.01 -1.57
CA GLY A 24 -5.73 -6.15 -1.23
C GLY A 24 -4.70 -6.79 -0.29
N LYS A 25 -4.77 -8.11 -0.06
CA LYS A 25 -3.89 -8.89 0.83
C LYS A 25 -2.65 -9.46 0.12
N ALA A 26 -2.40 -9.05 -1.12
CA ALA A 26 -1.27 -9.57 -1.90
C ALA A 26 0.10 -9.07 -1.41
N LYS A 27 0.15 -7.87 -0.80
CA LYS A 27 1.38 -7.22 -0.35
C LYS A 27 1.09 -6.30 0.85
N PRO A 28 1.91 -6.31 1.92
CA PRO A 28 1.68 -5.43 3.06
C PRO A 28 1.89 -3.95 2.69
N LEU A 29 1.14 -3.06 3.33
CA LEU A 29 1.15 -1.62 3.03
C LEU A 29 2.56 -1.02 3.07
N LYS A 30 3.37 -1.38 4.06
CA LYS A 30 4.76 -0.93 4.17
C LYS A 30 5.58 -1.24 2.91
N GLU A 31 5.46 -2.44 2.35
CA GLU A 31 6.21 -2.79 1.14
C GLU A 31 5.64 -2.11 -0.12
N VAL A 32 4.33 -1.82 -0.17
CA VAL A 32 3.74 -1.04 -1.26
C VAL A 32 4.26 0.40 -1.23
N VAL A 33 4.32 1.00 -0.04
CA VAL A 33 4.89 2.35 0.14
C VAL A 33 6.38 2.35 -0.20
N ALA A 34 7.13 1.31 0.21
CA ALA A 34 8.54 1.19 -0.14
C ALA A 34 8.79 1.11 -1.64
N ASP A 35 7.98 0.32 -2.38
CA ASP A 35 8.06 0.24 -3.84
C ASP A 35 7.80 1.60 -4.51
N LEU A 36 6.88 2.40 -3.97
CA LEU A 36 6.52 3.71 -4.51
C LEU A 36 7.59 4.78 -4.24
N LEU A 37 8.24 4.71 -3.07
CA LEU A 37 9.30 5.64 -2.69
C LEU A 37 10.67 5.24 -3.27
N GLY A 38 10.88 3.95 -3.52
CA GLY A 38 12.19 3.40 -3.89
C GLY A 38 13.14 3.18 -2.69
N GLU A 39 12.66 3.40 -1.46
CA GLU A 39 13.41 3.25 -0.21
C GLU A 39 12.51 2.72 0.92
N GLU A 40 13.09 2.27 2.03
CA GLU A 40 12.31 1.78 3.18
C GLU A 40 11.64 2.96 3.92
N PRO A 41 10.30 3.00 4.00
CA PRO A 41 9.61 4.08 4.69
C PRO A 41 9.71 3.94 6.21
N GLU A 42 9.74 5.08 6.89
CA GLU A 42 9.56 5.14 8.33
C GLU A 42 8.17 4.65 8.74
N GLN A 43 8.06 4.03 9.92
CA GLN A 43 6.79 3.51 10.41
C GLN A 43 5.73 4.61 10.56
N ALA A 44 6.13 5.82 10.99
CA ALA A 44 5.22 6.96 11.13
C ALA A 44 4.56 7.35 9.80
N LEU A 45 5.27 7.23 8.67
CA LEU A 45 4.72 7.47 7.35
C LEU A 45 3.70 6.39 6.96
N VAL A 46 4.00 5.13 7.25
CA VAL A 46 3.08 4.01 6.99
C VAL A 46 1.78 4.18 7.77
N ASP A 47 1.87 4.52 9.06
CA ASP A 47 0.71 4.74 9.94
C ASP A 47 -0.13 5.94 9.46
N ALA A 48 0.52 7.02 9.00
CA ALA A 48 -0.16 8.19 8.45
C ALA A 48 -0.91 7.85 7.16
N VAL A 49 -0.31 7.05 6.28
CA VAL A 49 -0.95 6.56 5.05
C VAL A 49 -2.16 5.69 5.40
N GLU A 50 -2.02 4.73 6.31
CA GLU A 50 -3.11 3.85 6.75
C GLU A 50 -4.31 4.64 7.29
N ASN A 51 -4.06 5.64 8.14
CA ASN A 51 -5.12 6.50 8.67
C ASN A 51 -5.86 7.26 7.57
N ASN A 52 -5.16 7.79 6.56
CA ASN A 52 -5.80 8.45 5.42
C ASN A 52 -6.63 7.48 4.57
N LEU A 53 -6.17 6.24 4.41
CA LEU A 53 -6.92 5.21 3.70
C LEU A 53 -8.23 4.87 4.41
N LEU A 54 -8.17 4.69 5.72
CA LEU A 54 -9.36 4.41 6.55
C LEU A 54 -10.36 5.56 6.47
N LEU A 55 -9.89 6.81 6.59
CA LEU A 55 -10.74 7.99 6.52
C LEU A 55 -11.46 8.11 5.18
N ALA A 56 -10.77 7.86 4.07
CA ALA A 56 -11.37 7.93 2.74
C ALA A 56 -12.35 6.77 2.48
N GLN A 57 -12.10 5.57 3.05
CA GLN A 57 -13.06 4.47 3.03
C GLN A 57 -14.36 4.83 3.76
N GLU A 58 -14.27 5.47 4.93
CA GLU A 58 -15.44 5.93 5.69
C GLU A 58 -16.30 6.95 4.91
N GLN A 59 -15.65 7.77 4.09
CA GLN A 59 -16.31 8.81 3.29
C GLN A 59 -16.83 8.29 1.94
N GLY A 60 -16.51 7.05 1.57
CA GLY A 60 -16.88 6.46 0.28
C GLY A 60 -16.15 7.11 -0.91
N GLU A 61 -14.99 7.74 -0.67
CA GLU A 61 -14.21 8.41 -1.69
C GLU A 61 -13.26 7.44 -2.41
N SER A 62 -13.03 7.67 -3.70
CA SER A 62 -11.99 6.95 -4.43
C SER A 62 -10.61 7.44 -3.98
N ILE A 63 -9.71 6.51 -3.69
CA ILE A 63 -8.40 6.82 -3.12
C ILE A 63 -7.31 6.77 -4.20
N ASP A 64 -6.53 7.84 -4.29
CA ASP A 64 -5.22 7.84 -4.97
C ASP A 64 -4.09 7.81 -3.93
N LEU A 65 -3.46 6.65 -3.79
CA LEU A 65 -2.35 6.43 -2.85
C LEU A 65 -1.14 7.34 -3.15
N SER A 66 -0.88 7.65 -4.42
CA SER A 66 0.23 8.53 -4.81
C SER A 66 -0.04 9.98 -4.38
N ALA A 67 -1.30 10.41 -4.44
CA ALA A 67 -1.71 11.72 -3.96
C ALA A 67 -1.58 11.85 -2.44
N ILE A 68 -1.93 10.79 -1.69
CA ILE A 68 -1.78 10.74 -0.23
C ILE A 68 -0.31 10.88 0.17
N LEU A 69 0.59 10.08 -0.44
CA LEU A 69 2.02 10.14 -0.14
C LEU A 69 2.62 11.52 -0.39
N LYS A 70 2.30 12.13 -1.54
CA LYS A 70 2.74 13.50 -1.87
C LYS A 70 2.19 14.53 -0.90
N SER A 71 0.93 14.40 -0.49
CA SER A 71 0.32 15.29 0.49
C SER A 71 1.08 15.26 1.80
N ILE A 72 1.32 14.07 2.35
CA ILE A 72 2.04 13.87 3.61
C ILE A 72 3.46 14.43 3.53
N GLN A 73 4.21 14.12 2.47
CA GLN A 73 5.56 14.66 2.26
C GLN A 73 5.55 16.19 2.18
N SER A 74 4.63 16.78 1.40
CA SER A 74 4.54 18.23 1.25
C SER A 74 4.17 18.96 2.55
N MET A 75 3.46 18.30 3.46
CA MET A 75 3.18 18.83 4.80
C MET A 75 4.43 18.75 5.69
N SER A 76 5.17 17.63 5.63
CA SER A 76 6.43 17.47 6.37
C SER A 76 7.45 18.53 5.96
N ASP A 77 7.62 18.77 4.66
CA ASP A 77 8.56 19.78 4.13
C ASP A 77 8.21 21.20 4.55
N LYS A 78 6.92 21.50 4.76
CA LYS A 78 6.45 22.82 5.19
C LYS A 78 6.68 23.09 6.67
N TRP A 79 6.92 22.05 7.47
CA TRP A 79 7.09 22.14 8.93
C TRP A 79 8.47 21.68 9.42
N ALA A 80 9.39 21.43 8.49
CA ALA A 80 10.81 21.15 8.75
C ALA A 80 11.63 22.43 9.00
#